data_AF-A0A1V5KD93-F1
#
_entry.id   AF-A0A1V5KD93-F1
#
_cell.length_a   1.000
_cell.length_b   1.000
_cell.length_c   1.000
_cell.angle_alpha   90.00
_cell.angle_beta   90.00
_cell.angle_gamma   90.00
#
_symmetry.space_group_name_H-M   'P 1'
#
loop_
_entity.id
_entity.type
_entity.pdbx_description
1 polymer ?
#
loop_
_entity_poly.entity_id
_entity_poly.type
_entity_poly.pdbx_seq_one_letter_code
_entity_poly.pdbx_strand_id
1 'polypeptide(L)'
;MQALVFAQKPVLAPTHRHSGSLSPSCSTVEIDAANVAVVAIKPAEEGEGFILRCLELFGKETSVRLRLPMIGREMVAHFTSCEIKTFFIPLQASRAITEVTLLEEPTAQP
;
A
#
# COMPACT_ATOMS: atom_id res chain seq x y z
N MET A 1 -5.83 -12.17 10.16
CA MET A 1 -5.33 -11.78 8.82
C MET A 1 -5.66 -12.80 7.72
N GLN A 2 -5.49 -14.10 7.94
CA GLN A 2 -5.66 -15.14 6.90
C GLN A 2 -7.02 -15.13 6.17
N ALA A 3 -8.12 -14.81 6.85
CA ALA A 3 -9.44 -14.76 6.22
C ALA A 3 -9.54 -13.74 5.06
N LEU A 4 -8.95 -12.55 5.20
CA LEU A 4 -8.95 -11.53 4.15
C LEU A 4 -8.14 -12.00 2.93
N VAL A 5 -7.02 -12.67 3.17
CA VAL A 5 -6.17 -13.22 2.10
C VAL A 5 -6.91 -14.31 1.33
N PHE A 6 -7.58 -15.23 2.03
CA PHE A 6 -8.31 -16.33 1.39
C PHE A 6 -9.59 -15.90 0.65
N ALA A 7 -10.14 -14.72 0.96
CA ALA A 7 -11.24 -14.15 0.20
C ALA A 7 -10.82 -13.71 -1.21
N GLN A 8 -9.51 -13.48 -1.44
CA GLN A 8 -8.96 -13.13 -2.74
C GLN A 8 -8.43 -14.39 -3.43
N LYS A 9 -9.06 -14.76 -4.55
CA LYS A 9 -8.62 -15.92 -5.34
C LYS A 9 -7.30 -15.58 -6.04
N PRO A 10 -6.32 -16.50 -6.07
CA PRO A 10 -5.13 -16.33 -6.91
C PRO A 10 -5.53 -16.12 -8.38
N VAL A 11 -4.86 -15.18 -9.04
CA VAL A 11 -5.05 -14.90 -10.47
C VAL A 11 -3.89 -15.49 -11.25
N LEU A 12 -4.19 -16.31 -12.25
CA LEU A 12 -3.20 -16.90 -13.16
C LEU A 12 -3.39 -16.34 -14.56
N ALA A 13 -2.32 -15.76 -15.12
CA ALA A 13 -2.28 -15.26 -16.49
C ALA A 13 -1.04 -15.84 -17.20
N PRO A 14 -1.18 -16.95 -17.95
CA PRO A 14 -0.07 -17.55 -18.67
C PRO A 14 0.46 -16.62 -19.78
N THR A 15 1.78 -16.64 -20.00
CA THR A 15 2.43 -15.93 -21.10
C THR A 15 3.46 -16.83 -21.81
N HIS A 16 3.82 -16.47 -23.05
CA HIS A 16 4.92 -17.10 -23.77
C HIS A 16 6.27 -16.56 -23.28
N ARG A 17 7.37 -17.21 -23.66
CA ARG A 17 8.71 -16.71 -23.31
C ARG A 17 9.02 -15.44 -24.11
N HIS A 18 9.21 -14.33 -23.41
CA HIS A 18 9.63 -13.06 -23.99
C HIS A 18 10.64 -12.36 -23.08
N SER A 19 11.41 -11.42 -23.64
CA SER A 19 12.16 -10.47 -22.83
C SER A 19 11.20 -9.52 -22.10
N GLY A 20 11.60 -9.01 -20.95
CA GLY A 20 10.83 -8.04 -20.18
C GLY A 20 11.73 -7.31 -19.18
N SER A 21 11.31 -6.13 -18.76
CA SER A 21 12.01 -5.33 -17.75
C SER A 21 11.66 -5.71 -16.30
N LEU A 22 10.57 -6.48 -16.11
CA LEU A 22 10.11 -6.89 -14.79
C LEU A 22 10.82 -8.16 -14.32
N SER A 23 11.10 -8.21 -13.01
CA SER A 23 11.65 -9.40 -12.37
C SER A 23 10.64 -10.57 -12.42
N PRO A 24 11.10 -11.83 -12.53
CA PRO A 24 10.22 -13.00 -12.53
C PRO A 24 9.37 -13.17 -11.27
N SER A 25 9.77 -12.54 -10.17
CA SER A 25 9.04 -12.48 -8.91
C SER A 25 9.23 -11.10 -8.29
N CYS A 26 8.16 -10.53 -7.76
CA CYS A 26 8.18 -9.28 -7.03
C CYS A 26 6.97 -9.19 -6.09
N SER A 27 7.13 -8.44 -5.00
CA SER A 27 6.03 -7.98 -4.16
C SER A 27 5.58 -6.60 -4.65
N THR A 28 4.26 -6.39 -4.79
CA THR A 28 3.71 -5.05 -5.04
C THR A 28 3.77 -4.19 -3.77
N VAL A 29 3.40 -4.78 -2.63
CA VAL A 29 3.46 -4.15 -1.31
C VAL A 29 3.98 -5.17 -0.30
N GLU A 30 4.90 -4.74 0.55
CA GLU A 30 5.38 -5.49 1.71
C GLU A 30 5.03 -4.72 2.98
N ILE A 31 4.63 -5.46 4.02
CA ILE A 31 4.25 -4.94 5.32
C ILE A 31 4.85 -5.84 6.40
N ASP A 32 5.44 -5.25 7.44
CA ASP A 32 6.13 -5.98 8.52
C ASP A 32 5.27 -6.15 9.78
N ALA A 33 4.00 -5.75 9.75
CA ALA A 33 3.07 -5.85 10.86
C ALA A 33 1.89 -6.79 10.58
N ALA A 34 1.64 -7.72 11.50
CA ALA A 34 0.55 -8.69 11.37
C ALA A 34 -0.84 -8.13 11.71
N ASN A 35 -0.90 -7.00 12.43
CA ASN A 35 -2.14 -6.36 12.88
C ASN A 35 -2.61 -5.21 11.98
N VAL A 36 -1.88 -4.89 10.91
CA VAL A 36 -2.31 -3.91 9.89
C VAL A 36 -2.51 -4.64 8.57
N ALA A 37 -3.61 -4.33 7.87
CA ALA A 37 -3.92 -4.90 6.57
C ALA A 37 -4.00 -3.82 5.50
N VAL A 38 -3.43 -4.11 4.32
CA VAL A 38 -3.69 -3.34 3.10
C VAL A 38 -5.06 -3.74 2.55
N VAL A 39 -5.95 -2.77 2.38
CA VAL A 39 -7.32 -3.02 1.88
C VAL A 39 -7.63 -2.35 0.56
N ALA A 40 -6.81 -1.39 0.13
CA ALA A 40 -6.89 -0.85 -1.21
C ALA A 40 -5.51 -0.47 -1.72
N ILE A 41 -5.25 -0.76 -2.98
CA ILE A 41 -4.21 -0.14 -3.79
C ILE A 41 -4.82 0.20 -5.14
N LYS A 42 -4.75 1.46 -5.54
CA LYS A 42 -5.29 1.94 -6.82
C LYS A 42 -4.45 3.08 -7.38
N PRO A 43 -4.50 3.38 -8.69
CA PRO A 43 -4.00 4.64 -9.20
C PRO A 43 -4.68 5.81 -8.48
N ALA A 44 -3.95 6.89 -8.25
CA ALA A 44 -4.55 8.14 -7.79
C ALA A 44 -5.52 8.71 -8.83
N GLU A 45 -6.58 9.36 -8.38
CA GLU A 45 -7.55 10.02 -9.25
C GLU A 45 -6.90 11.20 -9.97
N GLU A 46 -6.06 11.93 -9.24
CA GLU A 46 -5.28 13.04 -9.77
C GLU A 46 -3.78 12.84 -9.53
N GLY A 47 -3.00 13.08 -10.58
CA GLY A 47 -1.54 13.03 -10.54
C GLY A 47 -0.91 11.64 -10.68
N GLU A 48 0.41 11.64 -10.74
CA GLU A 48 1.23 10.45 -11.02
C GLU A 48 1.60 9.71 -9.72
N GLY A 49 0.82 8.70 -9.36
CA GLY A 49 1.03 7.92 -8.13
C GLY A 49 -0.04 6.86 -7.86
N PHE A 50 0.04 6.29 -6.66
CA PHE A 50 -0.91 5.30 -6.16
C PHE A 50 -1.51 5.75 -4.83
N ILE A 51 -2.76 5.35 -4.60
CA ILE A 51 -3.40 5.41 -3.29
C ILE A 51 -3.29 4.05 -2.62
N LEU A 52 -2.76 4.04 -1.39
CA LEU A 52 -2.66 2.86 -0.54
C LEU A 52 -3.50 3.10 0.73
N ARG A 53 -4.48 2.23 0.98
CA ARG A 53 -5.25 2.28 2.23
C ARG A 53 -4.94 1.08 3.11
N CYS A 54 -4.67 1.37 4.37
CA CYS A 54 -4.34 0.42 5.41
C CYS A 54 -5.27 0.60 6.60
N LEU A 55 -5.51 -0.48 7.34
CA LEU A 55 -6.28 -0.43 8.59
C LEU A 55 -5.66 -1.31 9.67
N GLU A 56 -5.69 -0.83 10.91
CA GLU A 56 -5.33 -1.60 12.10
C GLU A 56 -6.52 -2.47 12.53
N LEU A 57 -6.26 -3.75 12.79
CA LEU A 57 -7.30 -4.77 12.96
C LEU A 57 -7.52 -5.19 14.42
N PHE A 58 -6.53 -5.02 15.29
CA PHE A 58 -6.48 -5.69 16.60
C PHE A 58 -6.74 -4.75 17.78
N GLY A 59 -7.02 -3.48 17.52
CA GLY A 59 -7.16 -2.45 18.54
C GLY A 59 -5.83 -2.12 19.22
N LYS A 60 -4.69 -2.35 18.56
CA LYS A 60 -3.35 -2.17 19.12
C LYS A 60 -2.56 -1.14 18.35
N GLU A 61 -2.04 -0.16 19.07
CA GLU A 61 -1.09 0.81 18.55
C GLU A 61 0.16 0.11 18.01
N THR A 62 0.62 0.49 16.81
CA THR A 62 1.75 -0.15 16.15
C THR A 62 2.44 0.79 15.16
N SER A 63 3.75 0.65 15.03
CA SER A 63 4.53 1.26 13.94
C SER A 63 4.78 0.21 12.88
N VAL A 64 4.56 0.57 11.62
CA VAL A 64 4.62 -0.35 10.50
C VAL A 64 5.50 0.22 9.40
N ARG A 65 6.38 -0.62 8.84
CA ARG A 65 7.12 -0.32 7.63
C ARG A 65 6.38 -0.87 6.42
N LEU A 66 6.06 0.02 5.50
CA LEU A 66 5.42 -0.28 4.23
C LEU A 66 6.42 -0.08 3.09
N ARG A 67 6.61 -1.09 2.25
CA ARG A 67 7.49 -1.00 1.07
C ARG A 67 6.72 -1.30 -0.18
N LEU A 68 7.03 -0.58 -1.26
CA LEU A 68 6.49 -0.79 -2.60
C LEU A 68 7.68 -1.00 -3.55
N PRO A 69 8.31 -2.19 -3.54
CA PRO A 69 9.57 -2.44 -4.25
C PRO A 69 9.52 -2.12 -5.74
N MET A 70 8.38 -2.41 -6.38
CA MET A 70 8.14 -2.18 -7.81
C MET A 70 8.31 -0.72 -8.25
N ILE A 71 8.12 0.23 -7.34
CA ILE A 71 8.24 1.67 -7.61
C ILE A 71 9.34 2.33 -6.77
N GLY A 72 10.12 1.56 -6.01
CA GLY A 72 11.21 2.07 -5.19
C GLY A 72 10.77 3.03 -4.09
N ARG A 73 9.61 2.77 -3.46
CA ARG A 73 9.04 3.63 -2.40
C ARG A 73 8.93 2.87 -1.08
N GLU A 74 9.12 3.58 0.03
CA GLU A 74 9.05 3.04 1.39
C GLU A 74 8.57 4.15 2.35
N MET A 75 7.82 3.76 3.38
CA MET A 75 7.49 4.65 4.50
C MET A 75 7.40 3.87 5.81
N VAL A 76 7.51 4.59 6.93
CA VAL A 76 7.09 4.12 8.24
C VAL A 76 5.84 4.90 8.63
N ALA A 77 4.78 4.19 9.01
CA ALA A 77 3.53 4.77 9.44
C ALA A 77 3.16 4.26 10.84
N HIS A 78 2.66 5.17 11.66
CA HIS A 78 2.15 4.86 12.99
C HIS A 78 0.63 4.73 12.92
N PHE A 79 0.09 3.65 13.49
CA PHE A 79 -1.34 3.39 13.61
C PHE A 79 -1.73 3.32 15.09
N THR A 80 -2.78 4.05 15.45
CA THR A 80 -3.51 3.91 16.71
C THR A 80 -4.56 2.78 16.59
N SER A 81 -5.17 2.41 17.71
CA SER A 81 -6.15 1.32 17.77
C SER A 81 -7.29 1.51 16.76
N CYS A 82 -7.49 0.52 15.89
CA CYS A 82 -8.53 0.52 14.85
C CYS A 82 -8.43 1.67 13.82
N GLU A 83 -7.26 2.31 13.68
CA GLU A 83 -7.09 3.43 12.77
C GLU A 83 -7.08 3.00 11.30
N ILE A 84 -7.66 3.84 10.44
CA ILE A 84 -7.61 3.71 8.98
C ILE A 84 -6.76 4.86 8.46
N LYS A 85 -5.73 4.53 7.67
CA LYS A 85 -4.89 5.53 6.99
C LYS A 85 -4.89 5.32 5.50
N THR A 86 -4.97 6.43 4.77
CA THR A 86 -4.88 6.44 3.31
C THR A 86 -3.69 7.30 2.91
N PHE A 87 -2.82 6.77 2.06
CA PHE A 87 -1.61 7.44 1.64
C PHE A 87 -1.62 7.66 0.13
N PHE A 88 -1.22 8.86 -0.29
CA PHE A 88 -0.81 9.13 -1.66
C PHE A 88 0.69 8.88 -1.81
N ILE A 89 1.04 7.96 -2.72
CA ILE A 89 2.39 7.50 -2.98
C ILE A 89 2.79 7.96 -4.38
N PRO A 90 3.51 9.09 -4.52
CA PRO A 90 3.95 9.56 -5.82
C PRO A 90 5.00 8.63 -6.42
N LEU A 91 4.97 8.47 -7.75
CA LEU A 91 6.00 7.75 -8.50
C LEU A 91 7.35 8.47 -8.46
N GLN A 92 7.33 9.80 -8.43
CA GLN A 92 8.55 10.60 -8.41
C GLN A 92 9.20 10.55 -7.03
N ALA A 93 10.44 10.07 -6.97
CA ALA A 93 11.14 9.83 -5.71
C ALA A 93 11.33 11.09 -4.85
N SER A 94 11.44 12.26 -5.48
CA SER A 94 11.63 13.56 -4.83
C SER A 94 10.38 14.11 -4.13
N ARG A 95 9.19 13.59 -4.44
CA ARG A 95 7.94 13.99 -3.78
C ARG A 95 7.75 13.14 -2.53
N ALA A 96 7.33 13.74 -1.42
CA ALA A 96 7.04 12.99 -0.20
C ALA A 96 5.78 12.14 -0.37
N ILE A 97 5.72 11.02 0.36
CA ILE A 97 4.47 10.28 0.57
C ILE A 97 3.66 11.05 1.61
N THR A 98 2.35 11.23 1.37
CA THR A 98 1.47 12.03 2.23
C THR A 98 0.22 11.26 2.63
N GLU A 99 -0.26 11.49 3.84
CA GLU A 99 -1.59 11.02 4.25
C GLU A 99 -2.67 11.89 3.57
N VAL A 100 -3.74 11.25 3.14
CA VAL A 100 -4.88 11.87 2.46
C VAL A 100 -6.18 11.29 2.99
N THR A 101 -7.29 11.98 2.76
CA THR A 101 -8.61 11.48 3.10
C THR A 101 -9.03 10.32 2.21
N LEU A 102 -10.20 9.73 2.48
CA LEU A 102 -10.81 8.74 1.60
C LEU A 102 -11.01 9.27 0.16
N LEU A 103 -11.20 10.58 0.02
CA LEU A 103 -11.41 11.29 -1.24
C LEU A 103 -10.11 11.84 -1.84
N GLU A 104 -8.94 11.38 -1.36
CA GLU A 104 -7.61 11.81 -1.83
C GLU A 104 -7.27 13.29 -1.54
N GLU A 105 -8.07 13.96 -0.71
CA GLU A 105 -7.81 15.33 -0.31
C GLU A 105 -6.73 15.38 0.78
N PRO A 106 -5.94 16.47 0.89
CA PRO A 106 -4.99 16.63 1.99
C PRO A 106 -5.70 16.52 3.35
N THR A 107 -5.21 15.67 4.24
CA THR A 107 -5.65 15.70 5.63
C THR A 107 -5.22 17.03 6.25
N ALA A 108 -6.14 17.73 6.90
CA ALA A 108 -5.77 18.90 7.71
C ALA A 108 -4.65 18.49 8.69
N GLN A 109 -3.55 19.24 8.71
CA GLN A 109 -2.55 19.04 9.75
C GLN A 109 -3.22 19.34 11.11
N PRO A 110 -3.00 18.50 12.14
CA PRO A 110 -3.46 18.81 13.48
C PRO A 110 -2.83 20.09 14.03
#